data_AF-A0A831QJF3-F1
#
_entry.id   AF-A0A831QJF3-F1
#
_cell.length_a   1.000
_cell.length_b   1.000
_cell.length_c   1.000
_cell.angle_alpha   90.00
_cell.angle_beta   90.00
_cell.angle_gamma   90.00
#
_symmetry.space_group_name_H-M   'P 1'
#
loop_
_entity.id
_entity.type
_entity.pdbx_description
1 polymer ?
#
loop_
_entity_poly.entity_id
_entity_poly.type
_entity_poly.pdbx_seq_one_letter_code
_entity_poly.pdbx_strand_id
1 'polypeptide(L)'
;MGPLYKFGWFDFAYSLQLAGLIGVLFGFLLERAGFGNAKKLVSIFYLRDFAVLKVMFTAIVVCMMGLLFFSVFGWIDLSRVYFLPTFIWPQIVGGFVLGMGFVIGGY
;
A
#
# COMPACT_ATOMS: atom_id res chain seq x y z
N MET A 1 2.88 -10.91 8.17
CA MET A 1 2.40 -11.04 9.57
C MET A 1 2.31 -9.65 10.16
N GLY A 2 1.16 -9.29 10.76
CA GLY A 2 0.94 -7.93 11.28
C GLY A 2 1.91 -7.59 12.42
N PRO A 3 2.26 -6.31 12.64
CA PRO A 3 3.22 -5.89 13.67
C PRO A 3 2.82 -6.34 15.08
N LEU A 4 1.51 -6.42 15.35
CA LEU A 4 0.93 -6.81 16.64
C LEU A 4 1.10 -8.30 16.97
N TYR A 5 1.37 -9.16 15.98
CA TYR A 5 1.67 -10.58 16.21
C TYR A 5 3.00 -10.76 16.96
N LYS A 6 3.98 -9.88 16.72
CA LYS A 6 5.28 -9.91 17.42
C LYS A 6 5.18 -9.55 18.91
N PHE A 7 4.06 -8.98 19.36
CA PHE A 7 3.81 -8.66 20.77
C PHE A 7 3.09 -9.79 21.53
N GLY A 8 2.68 -10.87 20.86
CA GLY A 8 2.04 -12.03 21.49
C GLY A 8 0.58 -11.82 21.90
N TRP A 9 -0.07 -10.76 21.40
CA TRP A 9 -1.44 -10.39 21.81
C TRP A 9 -2.55 -11.17 21.07
N PHE A 10 -2.23 -11.84 19.95
CA PHE A 10 -3.20 -12.54 19.11
C PHE A 10 -2.71 -13.93 18.72
N ASP A 11 -3.60 -14.94 18.80
CA ASP A 11 -3.33 -16.29 18.31
C ASP A 11 -3.19 -16.31 16.77
N PHE A 12 -2.59 -17.37 16.22
CA PHE A 12 -2.38 -17.50 14.77
C PHE A 12 -3.69 -17.48 13.99
N ALA A 13 -4.73 -18.15 14.51
CA ALA A 13 -6.05 -18.20 13.88
C ALA A 13 -6.72 -16.81 13.82
N TYR A 14 -6.68 -16.05 14.92
CA TYR A 14 -7.24 -14.69 14.97
C TYR A 14 -6.47 -13.72 14.05
N SER A 15 -5.15 -13.85 13.99
CA SER A 15 -4.32 -13.03 13.11
C SER A 15 -4.65 -13.26 11.63
N LEU A 16 -4.94 -14.50 11.25
CA LEU A 16 -5.31 -14.85 9.87
C LEU A 16 -6.70 -14.31 9.49
N GLN A 17 -7.67 -14.41 10.40
CA GLN A 17 -9.01 -13.86 10.22
C GLN A 17 -8.97 -12.32 10.06
N LEU A 18 -8.21 -11.63 10.91
CA LEU A 18 -8.01 -10.19 10.81
C LEU A 18 -7.31 -9.80 9.51
N ALA A 19 -6.29 -10.55 9.08
CA ALA A 19 -5.63 -10.29 7.81
C ALA A 19 -6.60 -10.40 6.62
N GLY A 20 -7.46 -11.43 6.63
CA GLY A 20 -8.52 -11.58 5.64
C GLY A 20 -9.50 -10.40 5.64
N LEU A 21 -9.99 -10.01 6.82
CA LEU A 21 -10.91 -8.87 6.95
C LEU A 21 -10.29 -7.56 6.46
N ILE A 22 -9.05 -7.26 6.88
CA ILE A 22 -8.31 -6.07 6.45
C ILE A 22 -8.10 -6.10 4.94
N GLY A 23 -7.76 -7.25 4.37
CA GLY A 23 -7.61 -7.42 2.92
C GLY A 23 -8.89 -7.13 2.14
N VAL A 24 -10.04 -7.62 2.62
CA VAL A 24 -11.35 -7.35 2.01
C VAL A 24 -11.70 -5.87 2.10
N LEU A 25 -11.53 -5.25 3.27
CA LEU A 25 -11.78 -3.82 3.47
C LEU A 25 -10.86 -2.96 2.58
N PHE A 26 -9.59 -3.34 2.46
CA PHE A 26 -8.63 -2.67 1.58
C PHE A 26 -9.06 -2.74 0.11
N GLY A 27 -9.44 -3.92 -0.37
CA GLY A 27 -9.96 -4.10 -1.73
C GLY A 27 -11.22 -3.26 -2.00
N PHE A 28 -12.16 -3.24 -1.04
CA PHE A 28 -13.37 -2.43 -1.14
C PHE A 28 -13.09 -0.92 -1.22
N LEU A 29 -12.11 -0.43 -0.45
CA LEU A 29 -11.69 0.98 -0.50
C LEU A 29 -11.02 1.33 -1.83
N LEU A 30 -10.20 0.43 -2.40
CA LEU A 30 -9.58 0.63 -3.71
C LEU A 30 -10.61 0.71 -4.84
N GLU A 31 -11.63 -0.15 -4.78
CA GLU A 31 -12.72 -0.14 -5.75
C GLU A 31 -13.53 1.17 -5.64
N ARG A 32 -13.86 1.60 -4.42
CA ARG A 32 -14.53 2.88 -4.16
C ARG A 32 -13.72 4.09 -4.64
N ALA A 33 -12.39 4.05 -4.52
CA ALA A 33 -11.51 5.10 -5.02
C ALA A 33 -11.39 5.09 -6.56
N GLY A 34 -11.86 4.03 -7.23
CA GLY A 34 -11.87 3.90 -8.69
C GLY A 34 -10.54 3.43 -9.26
N PHE A 35 -9.67 2.84 -8.43
CA PHE A 35 -8.40 2.25 -8.88
C PHE A 35 -8.59 0.96 -9.68
N GLY A 36 -9.80 0.37 -9.69
CA GLY A 36 -10.16 -0.73 -10.58
C GLY A 36 -10.37 -0.31 -12.05
N ASN A 37 -10.49 0.99 -12.33
CA ASN A 37 -10.66 1.50 -13.69
C ASN A 37 -9.33 2.03 -14.25
N ALA A 38 -8.75 1.30 -15.20
CA ALA A 38 -7.48 1.67 -15.82
C ALA A 38 -7.47 3.05 -16.50
N LYS A 39 -8.61 3.50 -17.06
CA LYS A 39 -8.68 4.84 -17.66
C LYS A 39 -8.40 5.95 -16.64
N LYS A 40 -8.79 5.72 -15.37
CA LYS A 40 -8.53 6.64 -14.25
C LYS A 40 -7.09 6.55 -13.74
N LEU A 41 -6.44 5.40 -13.95
CA LEU A 41 -5.01 5.24 -13.66
C LEU A 41 -4.16 6.01 -14.66
N VAL A 42 -4.47 5.91 -15.96
CA VAL A 42 -3.64 6.53 -17.01
C VAL A 42 -3.96 8.01 -17.25
N SER A 43 -5.13 8.49 -16.83
CA SER A 43 -5.50 9.90 -16.93
C SER A 43 -4.52 10.87 -16.25
N ILE A 44 -3.70 10.38 -15.32
CA ILE A 44 -2.61 11.16 -14.73
C ILE A 44 -1.51 11.50 -15.76
N PHE A 45 -1.16 10.57 -16.65
CA PHE A 45 -0.16 10.80 -17.70
C PHE A 45 -0.68 11.77 -18.76
N TYR A 46 -2.00 11.82 -18.95
CA TYR A 46 -2.67 12.80 -19.81
C TYR A 46 -2.99 14.12 -19.11
N LEU A 47 -2.59 14.29 -17.85
CA LEU A 47 -2.84 15.48 -17.02
C LEU A 47 -4.33 15.86 -16.91
N ARG A 48 -5.24 14.89 -17.07
CA ARG A 48 -6.69 15.11 -17.01
C ARG A 48 -7.27 14.89 -15.63
N ASP A 49 -6.74 13.92 -14.88
CA ASP A 49 -7.19 13.62 -13.53
C ASP A 49 -5.99 13.26 -12.63
N PHE A 50 -5.82 14.04 -11.56
CA PHE A 50 -4.79 13.86 -10.53
C PHE A 50 -5.30 13.09 -9.30
N ALA A 51 -6.44 12.41 -9.40
CA ALA A 51 -7.00 11.60 -8.32
C ALA A 51 -5.99 10.58 -7.77
N VAL A 52 -5.27 9.88 -8.65
CA VAL A 52 -4.23 8.91 -8.28
C VAL A 52 -3.14 9.54 -7.41
N LEU A 53 -2.57 10.66 -7.87
CA LEU A 53 -1.52 11.37 -7.14
C LEU A 53 -2.02 11.83 -5.76
N LYS A 54 -3.20 12.46 -5.72
CA LYS A 54 -3.77 12.98 -4.48
C LYS A 54 -4.04 11.85 -3.49
N VAL A 55 -4.68 10.76 -3.91
CA VAL A 55 -5.03 9.65 -3.01
C VAL A 55 -3.80 8.89 -2.54
N MET A 56 -2.85 8.60 -3.41
CA MET A 56 -1.62 7.91 -3.02
C MET A 56 -0.78 8.77 -2.06
N PHE A 57 -0.61 10.06 -2.37
CA PHE A 57 0.15 10.97 -1.51
C PHE A 57 -0.50 11.14 -0.13
N THR A 58 -1.81 11.38 -0.08
CA THR A 58 -2.51 11.51 1.21
C THR A 58 -2.49 10.21 1.99
N ALA A 59 -2.65 9.05 1.33
CA ALA A 59 -2.55 7.75 1.99
C ALA A 59 -1.16 7.53 2.60
N ILE A 60 -0.08 7.87 1.89
CA ILE A 60 1.30 7.78 2.39
C ILE A 60 1.47 8.69 3.62
N VAL A 61 1.03 9.94 3.55
CA VAL A 61 1.13 10.90 4.67
C VAL A 61 0.32 10.42 5.88
N VAL A 62 -0.91 9.97 5.67
CA VAL A 62 -1.77 9.41 6.73
C VAL A 62 -1.12 8.18 7.36
N CYS A 63 -0.54 7.29 6.56
CA CYS A 63 0.12 6.09 7.06
C CYS A 63 1.38 6.43 7.88
N MET A 64 2.22 7.36 7.39
CA MET A 64 3.39 7.84 8.13
C MET A 64 3.01 8.48 9.47
N MET A 65 2.02 9.38 9.48
CA MET A 65 1.52 9.99 10.71
C MET A 65 0.90 8.96 11.66
N GLY A 66 0.14 8.01 11.13
CA GLY A 66 -0.47 6.94 11.91
C GLY A 66 0.58 6.05 12.59
N LEU A 67 1.62 5.64 11.86
CA LEU A 67 2.72 4.85 12.42
C LEU A 67 3.46 5.60 13.54
N LEU A 68 3.72 6.90 13.35
CA LEU A 68 4.32 7.73 14.39
C LEU A 68 3.43 7.83 15.63
N PHE A 69 2.13 8.06 15.44
CA PHE A 69 1.18 8.13 16.55
C PHE A 69 1.15 6.81 17.34
N PHE A 70 0.99 5.68 16.65
CA PHE A 70 1.01 4.36 17.30
C PHE A 70 2.36 4.02 17.94
N SER A 71 3.45 4.60 17.46
CA SER A 71 4.75 4.49 18.11
C SER A 71 4.83 5.24 19.42
N VAL A 72 4.30 6.46 19.50
CA VAL A 72 4.27 7.26 20.73
C VAL A 72 3.42 6.58 21.80
N PHE A 73 2.31 5.93 21.41
CA PHE A 73 1.47 5.14 22.32
C PHE A 73 2.06 3.76 22.68
N GLY A 74 3.24 3.41 22.15
CA GLY A 74 3.91 2.14 22.43
C GLY A 74 3.25 0.91 21.81
N TRP A 75 2.28 1.08 20.90
CA TRP A 75 1.60 -0.03 20.23
C TRP A 75 2.41 -0.59 19.05
N ILE A 76 3.27 0.24 18.44
CA ILE A 76 4.15 -0.16 17.34
C ILE A 76 5.59 0.23 17.67
N ASP A 77 6.49 -0.75 17.63
CA ASP A 77 7.93 -0.50 17.73
C ASP A 77 8.52 -0.35 16.31
N LEU A 78 8.88 0.87 15.93
CA LEU A 78 9.48 1.17 14.62
C LEU A 78 10.79 0.42 14.38
N SER A 79 11.52 0.06 15.44
CA SER A 79 12.76 -0.72 15.32
C SER A 79 12.51 -2.13 14.77
N ARG A 80 11.30 -2.67 14.98
CA ARG A 80 10.90 -4.00 14.50
C ARG A 80 10.17 -3.97 13.16
N VAL A 81 9.93 -2.78 12.60
CA VAL A 81 9.38 -2.59 11.27
C VAL A 81 10.49 -2.88 10.26
N TYR A 82 10.23 -3.83 9.37
CA TYR A 82 11.18 -4.22 8.35
C TYR A 82 11.17 -3.19 7.22
N PHE A 83 12.32 -2.57 6.97
CA PHE A 83 12.53 -1.73 5.79
C PHE A 83 13.09 -2.58 4.66
N LEU A 84 12.52 -2.43 3.47
CA LEU A 84 13.06 -3.11 2.29
C LEU A 84 14.38 -2.43 1.88
N PRO A 85 15.45 -3.20 1.63
CA PRO A 85 16.69 -2.65 1.09
C PRO A 85 16.46 -2.02 -0.29
N THR A 86 17.06 -0.86 -0.53
CA THR A 86 16.94 -0.13 -1.80
C THR A 86 17.90 -0.71 -2.83
N PHE A 87 17.38 -1.54 -3.74
CA PHE A 87 18.14 -2.06 -4.88
C PHE A 87 17.80 -1.27 -6.14
N ILE A 88 18.65 -0.32 -6.51
CA ILE A 88 18.41 0.62 -7.61
C ILE A 88 18.22 -0.10 -8.96
N TRP A 89 19.12 -1.03 -9.30
CA TRP A 89 19.06 -1.74 -10.59
C TRP A 89 17.81 -2.61 -10.76
N PRO A 90 17.46 -3.52 -9.81
CA PRO A 90 16.21 -4.27 -9.87
C PRO A 90 14.96 -3.40 -9.89
N GLN A 91 14.94 -2.28 -9.15
CA GLN A 91 13.79 -1.38 -9.11
C GLN A 91 13.57 -0.68 -10.46
N ILE A 92 14.64 -0.21 -11.11
CA ILE A 92 14.55 0.39 -12.45
C ILE A 92 14.06 -0.65 -13.47
N VAL A 93 14.68 -1.82 -13.51
CA VAL A 93 14.32 -2.88 -14.47
C VAL A 93 12.89 -3.37 -14.23
N GLY A 94 12.52 -3.65 -12.98
CA GLY A 94 11.18 -4.09 -12.61
C GLY A 94 10.11 -3.05 -12.92
N GLY A 95 10.37 -1.78 -12.61
CA GLY A 95 9.49 -0.67 -12.95
C GLY A 95 9.29 -0.51 -14.46
N PHE A 96 10.37 -0.66 -15.24
CA PHE A 96 10.31 -0.59 -16.69
C PHE A 96 9.49 -1.73 -17.30
N VAL A 97 9.70 -2.98 -16.84
CA VAL A 97 8.93 -4.15 -17.29
C VAL A 97 7.44 -4.00 -16.95
N LEU A 98 7.11 -3.55 -15.74
CA LEU A 98 5.72 -3.28 -15.36
C LEU A 98 5.09 -2.18 -16.23
N GLY A 99 5.82 -1.11 -16.50
CA GLY A 99 5.37 -0.02 -17.37
C GLY A 99 5.07 -0.50 -18.79
N MET A 100 5.96 -1.30 -19.38
CA MET A 100 5.71 -1.92 -20.69
C MET A 100 4.48 -2.82 -20.67
N GLY A 101 4.32 -3.64 -19.62
CA GLY A 101 3.14 -4.49 -19.45
C GLY A 101 1.84 -3.69 -19.41
N PHE A 102 1.84 -2.51 -18.79
CA PHE A 102 0.69 -1.63 -18.71
C PHE A 102 0.26 -1.12 -20.09
N VAL A 103 1.23 -0.65 -20.88
CA VAL A 103 1.01 -0.16 -22.25
C VAL A 103 0.51 -1.28 -23.17
N ILE A 104 1.13 -2.46 -23.12
CA ILE A 104 0.75 -3.61 -23.95
C ILE A 104 -0.64 -4.14 -23.57
N GLY A 105 -0.99 -4.10 -22.27
CA GLY A 105 -2.29 -4.52 -21.76
C GLY A 105 -3.46 -3.64 -22.18
N GLY A 106 -3.21 -2.54 -22.91
CA GLY A 106 -4.25 -1.61 -23.35
C GLY A 106 -4.89 -0.83 -22.20
N TYR A 107 -4.15 -0.69 -21.09
CA TYR A 107 -4.58 -0.05 -19.86
C TYR A 107 -3.95 1.33 -19.71
#